data_AF-A0A3B9LED2-F1
#
_entry.id   AF-A0A3B9LED2-F1
#
_cell.length_a   1.000
_cell.length_b   1.000
_cell.length_c   1.000
_cell.angle_alpha   90.00
_cell.angle_beta   90.00
_cell.angle_gamma   90.00
#
_symmetry.space_group_name_H-M   'P 1'
#
loop_
_entity.id
_entity.type
_entity.pdbx_description
1 polymer ?
#
loop_
_entity_poly.entity_id
_entity_poly.type
_entity_poly.pdbx_seq_one_letter_code
_entity_poly.pdbx_strand_id
1 'polypeptide(L)'
;PDQNLGAWVMERTGRKMDLWQGTCYIHVEFTARSIRRIREDYPGAPVVAHPECTYAVRMLADEVCSTERMVTFCKESPAREIIVVTEAGLLHRLRKEIPHKTFIPGPTDNCFCGECRFMKMNTLEKAYAALLDMEPEIILPEPLRKRAEAPILKMLELSR
;
A
#
# COMPACT_ATOMS: atom_id res chain seq x y z
N PRO A 1 -0.15 -11.21 -8.76
CA PRO A 1 1.26 -11.63 -8.77
C PRO A 1 1.90 -11.63 -7.38
N ASP A 2 1.34 -10.90 -6.40
CA ASP A 2 1.85 -10.84 -5.04
C ASP A 2 1.35 -12.02 -4.18
N GLN A 3 2.28 -12.81 -3.63
CA GLN A 3 1.97 -13.96 -2.78
C GLN A 3 1.49 -13.57 -1.38
N ASN A 4 1.93 -12.43 -0.83
CA ASN A 4 1.51 -11.98 0.49
C ASN A 4 0.04 -11.55 0.46
N LEU A 5 -0.36 -10.79 -0.57
CA LEU A 5 -1.76 -10.44 -0.80
C LEU A 5 -2.60 -11.69 -1.05
N GLY A 6 -2.11 -12.61 -1.90
CA GLY A 6 -2.79 -13.88 -2.16
C GLY A 6 -3.01 -14.70 -0.89
N ALA A 7 -1.98 -14.85 -0.06
CA ALA A 7 -2.08 -15.53 1.23
C ALA A 7 -3.08 -14.83 2.16
N TRP A 8 -3.06 -13.50 2.23
CA TRP A 8 -4.04 -12.74 3.01
C TRP A 8 -5.48 -12.97 2.53
N VAL A 9 -5.73 -13.01 1.22
CA VAL A 9 -7.06 -13.34 0.67
C VAL A 9 -7.48 -14.76 1.04
N MET A 10 -6.57 -15.74 0.98
CA MET A 10 -6.84 -17.11 1.40
C MET A 10 -7.20 -17.19 2.89
N GLU A 11 -6.46 -16.48 3.76
CA GLU A 11 -6.73 -16.39 5.20
C GLU A 11 -8.11 -15.77 5.49
N ARG A 12 -8.49 -14.71 4.75
CA ARG A 12 -9.78 -14.02 4.93
C ARG A 12 -10.98 -14.79 4.40
N THR A 13 -10.80 -15.62 3.37
CA THR A 13 -11.92 -16.26 2.65
C THR A 13 -11.99 -17.77 2.84
N GLY A 14 -10.94 -18.41 3.34
CA GLY A 14 -10.81 -19.87 3.41
C GLY A 14 -10.67 -20.56 2.05
N ARG A 15 -10.59 -19.81 0.95
CA ARG A 15 -10.48 -20.36 -0.41
C ARG A 15 -9.04 -20.75 -0.72
N LYS A 16 -8.87 -21.86 -1.43
CA LYS A 16 -7.56 -22.28 -1.95
C LYS A 16 -7.26 -21.54 -3.24
N MET A 17 -6.04 -21.01 -3.37
CA MET A 17 -5.54 -20.31 -4.55
C MET A 17 -4.11 -20.76 -4.86
N ASP A 18 -3.76 -20.86 -6.14
CA ASP A 18 -2.38 -21.02 -6.56
C ASP A 18 -1.70 -19.65 -6.60
N LEU A 19 -0.61 -19.51 -5.85
CA LEU A 19 0.07 -18.22 -5.66
C LEU A 19 1.33 -18.15 -6.51
N TRP A 20 1.43 -17.08 -7.29
CA TRP A 20 2.67 -16.72 -7.96
C TRP A 20 3.70 -16.22 -6.95
N GLN A 21 4.96 -16.64 -7.08
CA GLN A 21 6.07 -16.28 -6.17
C GLN A 21 6.59 -14.85 -6.43
N GLY A 22 5.70 -13.86 -6.53
CA GLY A 22 6.03 -12.46 -6.64
C GLY A 22 5.74 -11.71 -5.35
N THR A 23 6.44 -10.60 -5.12
CA THR A 23 6.27 -9.74 -3.95
C THR A 23 6.54 -8.28 -4.31
N CYS A 24 5.89 -7.35 -3.63
CA CYS A 24 6.31 -5.95 -3.66
C CYS A 24 7.60 -5.76 -2.85
N TYR A 25 8.67 -5.28 -3.49
CA TYR A 25 9.97 -5.05 -2.81
C TYR A 25 9.89 -3.99 -1.71
N ILE A 26 8.89 -3.10 -1.72
CA ILE A 26 8.68 -2.09 -0.66
C ILE A 26 8.15 -2.75 0.61
N HIS A 27 7.09 -3.53 0.47
CA HIS A 27 6.35 -4.05 1.62
C HIS A 27 7.04 -5.22 2.32
N VAL A 28 8.03 -5.86 1.66
CA VAL A 28 8.85 -6.90 2.28
C VAL A 28 10.03 -6.37 3.09
N GLU A 29 10.37 -5.07 2.98
CA GLU A 29 11.43 -4.46 3.80
C GLU A 29 11.01 -4.23 5.27
N PHE A 30 9.69 -4.20 5.52
CA PHE A 30 9.18 -4.17 6.89
C PHE A 30 9.36 -5.53 7.55
N THR A 31 9.90 -5.53 8.77
CA THR A 31 10.15 -6.78 9.51
C THR A 31 9.39 -6.80 10.82
N ALA A 32 9.08 -8.00 11.32
CA ALA A 32 8.43 -8.13 12.62
C ALA A 32 9.24 -7.49 13.76
N ARG A 33 10.57 -7.48 13.63
CA ARG A 33 11.48 -6.81 14.57
C ARG A 33 11.31 -5.30 14.52
N SER A 34 11.32 -4.69 13.33
CA SER A 34 11.16 -3.24 13.20
C SER A 34 9.80 -2.77 13.72
N ILE A 35 8.74 -3.55 13.46
CA ILE A 35 7.39 -3.27 13.97
C ILE A 35 7.29 -3.42 15.50
N ARG A 36 7.93 -4.42 16.11
CA ARG A 36 7.97 -4.54 17.58
C ARG A 36 8.66 -3.34 18.23
N ARG A 37 9.81 -2.95 17.69
CA ARG A 37 10.58 -1.81 18.21
C ARG A 37 9.78 -0.51 18.19
N ILE A 38 9.12 -0.19 17.07
CA ILE A 38 8.33 1.06 17.00
C ILE A 38 7.11 1.03 17.92
N ARG A 39 6.56 -0.15 18.21
CA ARG A 39 5.49 -0.29 19.22
C ARG A 39 6.00 -0.07 20.64
N GLU A 40 7.26 -0.37 20.94
CA GLU A 40 7.88 -0.03 22.23
C GLU A 40 8.06 1.49 22.36
N ASP A 41 8.44 2.16 21.27
CA ASP A 41 8.58 3.63 21.23
C ASP A 41 7.21 4.35 21.30
N TYR A 42 6.15 3.73 20.75
CA TYR A 42 4.79 4.29 20.68
C TYR A 42 3.71 3.27 21.14
N PRO A 43 3.65 2.92 22.44
CA PRO A 43 2.83 1.81 22.95
C PRO A 43 1.32 2.01 22.80
N GLY A 44 0.84 3.25 22.59
CA GLY A 44 -0.57 3.58 22.40
C GLY A 44 -0.98 3.81 20.94
N ALA A 45 -0.04 3.76 19.98
CA ALA A 45 -0.32 4.04 18.58
C ALA A 45 -0.73 2.76 17.84
N PRO A 46 -1.93 2.68 17.23
CA PRO A 46 -2.30 1.54 16.41
C PRO A 46 -1.42 1.47 15.16
N VAL A 47 -1.10 0.24 14.75
CA VAL A 47 -0.34 -0.09 13.55
C VAL A 47 -1.30 -0.49 12.45
N VAL A 48 -1.29 0.24 11.34
CA VAL A 48 -2.02 -0.12 10.12
C VAL A 48 -1.03 -0.56 9.03
N ALA A 49 -1.25 -1.75 8.45
CA ALA A 49 -0.32 -2.34 7.49
C ALA A 49 -1.00 -2.75 6.17
N HIS A 50 -0.23 -2.72 5.08
CA HIS A 50 -0.72 -3.14 3.78
C HIS A 50 -0.76 -4.67 3.68
N PRO A 51 -1.73 -5.30 2.99
CA PRO A 51 -1.77 -6.76 2.82
C PRO A 51 -0.60 -7.35 2.03
N GLU A 52 0.16 -6.53 1.29
CA GLU A 52 1.40 -6.96 0.62
C GLU A 52 2.58 -7.15 1.60
N CYS A 53 2.44 -6.72 2.86
CA CYS A 53 3.44 -6.98 3.88
C CYS A 53 3.52 -8.48 4.21
N THR A 54 4.69 -8.90 4.68
CA THR A 54 4.91 -10.30 5.10
C THR A 54 3.93 -10.71 6.20
N TYR A 55 3.62 -12.00 6.28
CA TYR A 55 2.72 -12.54 7.32
C TYR A 55 3.12 -12.10 8.73
N ALA A 56 4.42 -12.12 9.04
CA ALA A 56 4.93 -11.74 10.35
C ALA A 56 4.66 -10.25 10.70
N VAL A 57 4.66 -9.36 9.71
CA VAL A 57 4.27 -7.94 9.89
C VAL A 57 2.76 -7.81 10.00
N ARG A 58 1.99 -8.51 9.15
CA ARG A 58 0.52 -8.48 9.19
C ARG A 58 -0.04 -8.93 10.54
N MET A 59 0.59 -9.93 11.18
CA MET A 59 0.21 -10.41 12.51
C MET A 59 0.49 -9.42 13.65
N LEU A 60 1.32 -8.41 13.43
CA LEU A 60 1.65 -7.38 14.42
C LEU A 60 0.89 -6.07 14.18
N ALA A 61 0.12 -5.99 13.09
CA ALA A 61 -0.72 -4.86 12.77
C ALA A 61 -2.09 -4.97 13.46
N ASP A 62 -2.62 -3.85 13.91
CA ASP A 62 -3.96 -3.75 14.49
C ASP A 62 -5.03 -3.73 13.38
N GLU A 63 -4.68 -3.26 12.18
CA GLU A 63 -5.52 -3.33 10.98
C GLU A 63 -4.69 -3.63 9.71
N VAL A 64 -5.22 -4.48 8.83
CA VAL A 64 -4.59 -4.81 7.54
C VAL A 64 -5.54 -4.51 6.39
N CYS A 65 -5.22 -3.48 5.60
CA CYS A 65 -6.11 -2.98 4.55
C CYS A 65 -5.38 -2.22 3.42
N SER A 66 -6.10 -1.88 2.35
CA SER A 66 -5.56 -1.09 1.23
C SER A 66 -5.33 0.37 1.63
N THR A 67 -4.51 1.11 0.87
CA THR A 67 -4.19 2.52 1.15
C THR A 67 -5.44 3.41 1.32
N GLU A 68 -6.49 3.20 0.51
CA GLU A 68 -7.74 3.96 0.67
C GLU A 68 -8.44 3.63 1.99
N ARG A 69 -8.52 2.34 2.35
CA ARG A 69 -9.08 1.93 3.64
C ARG A 69 -8.22 2.38 4.82
N MET A 70 -6.90 2.50 4.65
CA MET A 70 -6.02 3.08 5.67
C MET A 70 -6.39 4.53 5.96
N VAL A 71 -6.73 5.32 4.93
CA VAL A 71 -7.19 6.71 5.12
C VAL A 71 -8.49 6.71 5.94
N THR A 72 -9.44 5.84 5.62
CA THR A 72 -10.69 5.70 6.40
C THR A 72 -10.42 5.30 7.85
N PHE A 73 -9.61 4.24 8.06
CA PHE A 73 -9.20 3.80 9.39
C PHE A 73 -8.53 4.95 10.18
N CYS A 74 -7.64 5.71 9.54
CA CYS A 74 -6.97 6.84 10.17
C CYS A 74 -7.93 7.97 10.52
N LYS A 75 -9.01 8.19 9.76
CA LYS A 75 -10.05 9.19 10.08
C LYS A 75 -10.87 8.74 11.29
N GLU A 76 -11.33 7.50 11.27
CA GLU A 76 -12.26 6.93 12.26
C GLU A 76 -11.59 6.55 13.59
N SER A 77 -10.30 6.20 13.57
CA SER A 77 -9.58 5.80 14.78
C SER A 77 -9.53 6.94 15.81
N PRO A 78 -9.81 6.68 17.10
CA PRO A 78 -9.71 7.71 18.14
C PRO A 78 -8.25 8.07 18.49
N ALA A 79 -7.27 7.29 18.01
CA ALA A 79 -5.86 7.51 18.33
C ALA A 79 -5.34 8.82 17.72
N ARG A 80 -4.52 9.55 18.49
CA ARG A 80 -3.83 10.75 18.01
C ARG A 80 -2.59 10.43 17.18
N GLU A 81 -1.94 9.32 17.48
CA GLU A 81 -0.72 8.86 16.83
C GLU A 81 -1.03 7.52 16.17
N ILE A 82 -0.65 7.34 14.91
CA ILE A 82 -0.90 6.11 14.14
C ILE A 82 0.37 5.74 13.38
N ILE A 83 0.77 4.47 13.48
CA ILE A 83 1.92 3.91 12.76
C ILE A 83 1.43 3.36 11.43
N VAL A 84 2.00 3.84 10.34
CA VAL A 84 1.56 3.52 8.97
C VAL A 84 2.65 2.70 8.27
N VAL A 85 2.34 1.45 7.95
CA VAL A 85 3.26 0.47 7.36
C VAL A 85 2.90 0.24 5.89
N THR A 86 3.33 1.18 5.05
CA THR A 86 3.17 1.16 3.58
C THR A 86 4.15 2.16 2.95
N GLU A 87 3.98 2.46 1.65
CA GLU A 87 4.77 3.47 0.95
C GLU A 87 4.61 4.89 1.56
N ALA A 88 5.73 5.59 1.70
CA ALA A 88 5.84 6.85 2.48
C ALA A 88 5.01 8.01 1.90
N GLY A 89 4.67 7.98 0.61
CA GLY A 89 3.79 8.96 -0.02
C GLY A 89 2.39 9.02 0.60
N LEU A 90 1.89 7.92 1.19
CA LEU A 90 0.61 7.94 1.89
C LEU A 90 0.63 8.88 3.10
N LEU A 91 1.76 9.03 3.78
CA LEU A 91 1.89 9.91 4.95
C LEU A 91 1.61 11.38 4.58
N HIS A 92 2.02 11.81 3.38
CA HIS A 92 1.72 13.15 2.90
C HIS A 92 0.21 13.37 2.76
N ARG A 93 -0.50 12.42 2.13
CA ARG A 93 -1.96 12.48 1.98
C ARG A 93 -2.66 12.49 3.34
N LEU A 94 -2.24 11.62 4.27
CA LEU A 94 -2.80 11.56 5.61
C LEU A 94 -2.62 12.86 6.39
N ARG A 95 -1.43 13.47 6.35
CA ARG A 95 -1.17 14.77 6.99
C ARG A 95 -1.99 15.90 6.39
N LYS A 96 -2.23 15.87 5.07
CA LYS A 96 -3.07 16.85 4.37
C LYS A 96 -4.55 16.71 4.72
N GLU A 97 -5.06 15.49 4.76
CA GLU A 97 -6.49 15.22 5.03
C GLU A 97 -6.84 15.21 6.52
N ILE A 98 -5.90 14.89 7.39
CA ILE A 98 -6.12 14.67 8.83
C ILE A 98 -5.02 15.40 9.63
N PRO A 99 -4.95 16.75 9.56
CA PRO A 99 -3.82 17.52 10.09
C PRO A 99 -3.69 17.50 11.62
N HIS A 100 -4.73 17.07 12.34
CA HIS A 100 -4.76 17.03 13.80
C HIS A 100 -4.22 15.72 14.40
N LYS A 101 -3.83 14.75 13.57
CA LYS A 101 -3.23 13.48 13.99
C LYS A 101 -1.78 13.39 13.52
N THR A 102 -0.98 12.65 14.27
CA THR A 102 0.42 12.36 13.96
C THR A 102 0.53 11.01 13.27
N PHE A 103 1.11 11.00 12.08
CA PHE A 103 1.36 9.77 11.33
C PHE A 103 2.85 9.42 11.34
N ILE A 104 3.14 8.28 11.94
CA ILE A 104 4.48 7.75 12.17
C ILE A 104 4.79 6.75 11.04
N PRO A 105 5.88 6.94 10.28
CA PRO A 105 6.31 5.94 9.30
C PRO A 105 6.70 4.64 10.00
N GLY A 106 6.22 3.50 9.50
CA GLY A 106 6.76 2.20 9.90
C GLY A 106 8.25 2.12 9.58
N PRO A 107 9.12 1.72 10.52
CA PRO A 107 10.55 1.58 10.24
C PRO A 107 10.84 0.29 9.49
N THR A 108 11.96 0.29 8.78
CA THR A 108 12.59 -0.90 8.21
C THR A 108 13.92 -1.15 8.93
N ASP A 109 14.50 -2.34 8.77
CA ASP A 109 15.81 -2.65 9.38
C ASP A 109 16.98 -1.99 8.61
N ASN A 110 16.74 -1.54 7.38
CA ASN A 110 17.71 -0.88 6.51
C ASN A 110 17.49 0.64 6.49
N CYS A 111 18.47 1.40 5.99
CA CYS A 111 18.27 2.83 5.68
C CYS A 111 17.39 2.96 4.42
N PHE A 112 16.11 2.64 4.55
CA PHE A 112 15.13 2.64 3.48
C PHE A 112 14.02 3.64 3.80
N CYS A 113 13.86 4.64 2.94
CA CYS A 113 12.93 5.75 3.14
C CYS A 113 11.45 5.38 2.94
N GLY A 114 11.13 4.12 2.63
CA GLY A 114 9.75 3.69 2.40
C GLY A 114 9.20 4.12 1.03
N GLU A 115 10.04 4.56 0.10
CA GLU A 115 9.60 5.15 -1.17
C GLU A 115 9.77 4.19 -2.36
N CYS A 116 8.72 4.07 -3.17
CA CYS A 116 8.82 3.32 -4.42
C CYS A 116 9.55 4.14 -5.49
N ARG A 117 10.77 3.73 -5.85
CA ARG A 117 11.58 4.38 -6.89
C ARG A 117 10.80 4.62 -8.18
N PHE A 118 10.02 3.63 -8.62
CA PHE A 118 9.24 3.72 -9.85
C PHE A 118 8.09 4.73 -9.75
N MET A 119 7.46 4.87 -8.58
CA MET A 119 6.46 5.94 -8.36
C MET A 119 7.11 7.33 -8.38
N LYS A 120 8.31 7.47 -7.80
CA LYS A 120 9.06 8.74 -7.79
C LYS A 120 9.72 9.10 -9.13
N MET A 121 9.56 8.26 -10.17
CA MET A 121 9.98 8.63 -11.52
C MET A 121 9.12 9.74 -12.14
N ASN A 122 7.91 9.95 -11.61
CA ASN A 122 7.02 11.03 -11.99
C ASN A 122 7.42 12.31 -11.23
N THR A 123 7.82 13.34 -11.98
CA THR A 123 8.20 14.65 -11.43
C THR A 123 7.31 15.75 -11.99
N LEU A 124 7.33 16.95 -11.39
CA LEU A 124 6.54 18.08 -11.86
C LEU A 124 6.95 18.51 -13.28
N GLU A 125 8.24 18.45 -13.59
CA GLU A 125 8.78 18.78 -14.91
C GLU A 125 8.30 17.80 -15.97
N LYS A 126 8.27 16.49 -15.64
CA LYS A 126 7.73 15.48 -16.55
C LYS A 126 6.21 15.59 -16.70
N ALA A 127 5.48 15.91 -15.63
CA ALA A 127 4.05 16.14 -15.72
C ALA A 127 3.74 17.35 -16.60
N TYR A 128 4.52 18.43 -16.47
CA TYR A 128 4.43 19.61 -17.33
C TYR A 128 4.73 19.26 -18.79
N ALA A 129 5.85 18.59 -19.06
CA ALA A 129 6.22 18.16 -20.41
C ALA A 129 5.15 17.24 -21.02
N ALA A 130 4.62 16.30 -20.25
CA ALA A 130 3.59 15.39 -20.73
C ALA A 130 2.29 16.10 -21.13
N LEU A 131 1.93 17.18 -20.43
CA LEU A 131 0.77 18.00 -20.78
C LEU A 131 1.04 18.94 -21.95
N LEU A 132 2.29 19.41 -22.11
CA LEU A 132 2.68 20.30 -23.20
C LEU A 132 2.80 19.54 -24.52
N ASP A 133 3.49 18.40 -24.48
CA ASP A 133 3.86 17.61 -25.65
C ASP A 133 2.83 16.52 -25.96
N MET A 134 1.88 16.26 -25.05
CA MET A 134 0.89 15.19 -25.13
C MET A 134 1.53 13.77 -25.23
N GLU A 135 2.70 13.60 -24.62
CA GLU A 135 3.50 12.37 -24.64
C GLU A 135 3.94 11.94 -23.21
N PRO A 136 4.19 10.64 -22.95
CA PRO A 136 4.08 9.53 -23.88
C PRO A 136 2.63 9.03 -24.03
N GLU A 137 2.22 8.78 -25.27
CA GLU A 137 0.99 8.05 -25.55
C GLU A 137 1.16 6.56 -25.18
N ILE A 138 0.19 6.00 -24.44
CA ILE A 138 0.17 4.58 -24.09
C ILE A 138 -0.62 3.83 -25.16
N ILE A 139 0.10 3.24 -26.12
CA ILE A 139 -0.51 2.47 -27.21
C ILE A 139 -0.53 0.98 -26.83
N LEU A 140 -1.73 0.38 -26.87
CA LEU A 140 -1.93 -1.05 -26.60
C LEU A 140 -2.62 -1.73 -27.80
N PRO A 141 -2.24 -2.96 -28.17
CA PRO A 141 -2.94 -3.71 -29.21
C PRO A 141 -4.42 -3.94 -28.84
N GLU A 142 -5.35 -3.62 -29.74
CA GLU A 142 -6.79 -3.75 -29.46
C GLU A 142 -7.23 -5.16 -29.00
N PRO A 143 -6.69 -6.27 -29.55
CA PRO A 143 -7.00 -7.60 -29.04
C PRO A 143 -6.59 -7.81 -27.57
N LEU A 144 -5.47 -7.21 -27.14
CA LEU A 144 -5.02 -7.26 -25.75
C LEU A 144 -5.91 -6.40 -24.86
N ARG A 145 -6.20 -5.16 -25.29
CA ARG A 145 -7.06 -4.21 -24.57
C ARG A 145 -8.44 -4.81 -24.27
N LYS A 146 -9.12 -5.37 -25.29
CA LYS A 146 -10.43 -6.03 -25.14
C LYS A 146 -10.40 -7.19 -24.14
N ARG A 147 -9.35 -8.01 -24.17
CA ARG A 147 -9.20 -9.13 -23.24
C ARG A 147 -8.94 -8.68 -21.80
N ALA A 148 -8.18 -7.60 -21.61
CA ALA A 148 -7.91 -7.02 -20.30
C ALA A 148 -9.12 -6.26 -19.71
N GLU A 149 -9.95 -5.67 -20.57
CA GLU A 149 -11.16 -4.92 -20.17
C GLU A 149 -12.20 -5.81 -19.47
N ALA A 150 -12.47 -7.01 -20.00
CA ALA A 150 -13.48 -7.92 -19.46
C ALA A 150 -13.33 -8.23 -17.95
N PRO A 151 -12.16 -8.68 -17.43
CA PRO A 151 -12.01 -8.93 -16.00
C PRO A 151 -12.04 -7.65 -15.15
N ILE A 152 -11.60 -6.50 -15.69
CA ILE A 152 -11.66 -5.21 -14.99
C ILE A 152 -13.10 -4.77 -14.79
N LEU A 153 -13.93 -4.81 -15.84
CA LEU A 153 -15.35 -4.50 -15.75
C LEU A 153 -16.04 -5.45 -14.77
N LYS A 154 -15.70 -6.75 -14.81
CA LYS A 154 -16.29 -7.72 -13.88
C LYS A 154 -15.92 -7.43 -12.42
N MET A 155 -14.67 -7.02 -12.16
CA MET A 155 -14.23 -6.59 -10.83
C MET A 155 -15.04 -5.39 -10.33
N LEU A 156 -15.27 -4.38 -11.19
CA LEU A 156 -16.04 -3.17 -10.84
C LEU A 156 -17.52 -3.49 -10.57
N GLU A 157 -18.13 -4.40 -11.34
CA GLU A 157 -19.51 -4.86 -11.09
C GLU A 157 -19.68 -5.50 -9.70
N LEU A 158 -18.68 -6.27 -9.26
CA LEU A 158 -18.72 -7.02 -8.01
C LEU A 158 -18.30 -6.19 -6.79
N SER A 159 -17.65 -5.04 -7.00
CA SER A 159 -17.08 -4.20 -5.93
C SER A 159 -17.91 -2.94 -5.64
N ARG A 160 -19.19 -2.94 -6.03
CA ARG A 160 -20.16 -1.88 -5.72
C ARG A 160 -20.63 -1.92 -4.28
#